data_AF-A0AAW2QJL0-F1
#
_entry.id   AF-A0AAW2QJL0-F1
#
_cell.length_a   1.000
_cell.length_b   1.000
_cell.length_c   1.000
_cell.angle_alpha   90.00
_cell.angle_beta   90.00
_cell.angle_gamma   90.00
#
_symmetry.space_group_name_H-M   'P 1'
#
loop_
_entity.id
_entity.type
_entity.pdbx_description
1 polymer ?
#
loop_
_entity_poly.entity_id
_entity_poly.type
_entity_poly.pdbx_seq_one_letter_code
_entity_poly.pdbx_strand_id
1 'polypeptide(L)'
;MSFFFRQSRPKTPQELVKAIKDSLMALDSQTVAEVKALEKALEEVEKNIVAMRVMLTGDGEAEPSADQISQLTLEICNQDAIPLLFDNLPILGWEDLLTKHPPAVSEFLTAHYNELLSEFLLESRNSHIMKRYIAETNHLKLMMILLKLIPNNFVLSYLSNLQIFVANPNKPQDIKVILAKNHEKLLALLQNLSPGKGDEDDEFEEEKEMIMKEIQRLATLPNLIS
;
A
#
# COMPACT_ATOMS: atom_id res chain seq x y z
N MET A 1 -15.63 -33.82 19.76
CA MET A 1 -14.23 -34.11 19.40
C MET A 1 -13.47 -32.81 19.51
N SER A 2 -12.44 -32.77 20.35
CA SER A 2 -11.64 -31.55 20.55
C SER A 2 -10.78 -31.32 19.31
N PHE A 3 -11.03 -30.21 18.62
CA PHE A 3 -10.18 -29.74 17.52
C PHE A 3 -8.86 -29.26 18.12
N PHE A 4 -7.82 -30.08 18.04
CA PHE A 4 -6.46 -29.67 18.32
C PHE A 4 -6.00 -28.73 17.19
N PHE A 5 -6.20 -27.43 17.37
CA PHE A 5 -5.44 -26.41 16.64
C PHE A 5 -3.98 -26.53 17.11
N ARG A 6 -3.14 -27.16 16.30
CA ARG A 6 -1.69 -27.07 16.47
C ARG A 6 -1.33 -25.61 16.17
N GLN A 7 -1.16 -24.79 17.21
CA GLN A 7 -0.48 -23.51 17.06
C GLN A 7 0.92 -23.82 16.54
N SER A 8 1.15 -23.53 15.26
CA SER A 8 2.50 -23.54 14.69
C SER A 8 3.34 -22.54 15.47
N ARG A 9 4.58 -22.90 15.79
CA ARG A 9 5.54 -22.01 16.44
C ARG A 9 5.53 -20.63 15.76
N PRO A 10 5.61 -19.51 16.52
CA PRO A 10 5.70 -18.18 15.93
C PRO A 10 6.88 -18.11 14.96
N LYS A 11 6.62 -17.61 13.74
CA LYS A 11 7.66 -17.39 12.73
C LYS A 11 8.60 -16.29 13.23
N THR A 12 9.91 -16.49 13.06
CA THR A 12 10.87 -15.39 13.19
C THR A 12 10.68 -14.37 12.06
N PRO A 13 11.18 -13.13 12.20
CA PRO A 13 11.11 -12.14 11.12
C PRO A 13 11.66 -12.66 9.78
N GLN A 14 12.80 -13.35 9.82
CA GLN A 14 13.46 -13.93 8.64
C GLN A 14 12.61 -15.03 7.98
N GLU A 15 12.06 -15.94 8.79
CA GLU A 15 11.17 -17.00 8.31
C GLU A 15 9.88 -16.44 7.74
N LEU A 16 9.37 -15.35 8.32
CA LEU A 16 8.14 -14.71 7.90
C LEU A 16 8.30 -14.01 6.55
N VAL A 17 9.37 -13.22 6.36
CA VAL A 17 9.66 -12.57 5.07
C VAL A 17 9.90 -13.61 3.98
N LYS A 18 10.63 -14.67 4.31
CA LYS A 18 10.83 -15.78 3.37
C LYS A 18 9.52 -16.47 3.01
N ALA A 19 8.65 -16.74 3.99
CA ALA A 19 7.34 -17.35 3.76
C ALA A 19 6.45 -16.45 2.88
N ILE A 20 6.46 -15.13 3.11
CA ILE A 20 5.76 -14.15 2.27
C ILE A 20 6.26 -14.27 0.84
N LYS A 21 7.58 -14.19 0.63
CA LYS A 21 8.20 -14.29 -0.69
C LYS A 21 7.86 -15.61 -1.40
N ASP A 22 8.03 -16.74 -0.72
CA ASP A 22 7.74 -18.06 -1.27
C ASP A 22 6.25 -18.18 -1.64
N SER A 23 5.33 -17.66 -0.81
CA SER A 23 3.89 -17.67 -1.08
C SER A 23 3.49 -16.77 -2.26
N LEU A 24 4.11 -15.61 -2.43
CA LEU A 24 3.89 -14.71 -3.55
C LEU A 24 4.45 -15.29 -4.86
N MET A 25 5.64 -15.90 -4.82
CA MET A 25 6.22 -16.58 -5.99
C MET A 25 5.39 -17.82 -6.38
N ALA A 26 4.86 -18.55 -5.40
CA ALA A 26 3.98 -19.68 -5.67
C ALA A 26 2.68 -19.22 -6.34
N LEU A 27 2.12 -18.08 -5.94
CA LEU A 27 0.94 -17.49 -6.57
C LEU A 27 1.18 -17.14 -8.04
N ASP A 28 2.34 -16.54 -8.37
CA ASP A 28 2.72 -16.18 -9.75
C ASP A 28 2.83 -17.41 -10.68
N SER A 29 3.08 -18.59 -10.10
CA SER A 29 3.11 -19.86 -10.85
C SER A 29 1.75 -20.50 -11.11
N GLN A 30 0.66 -19.99 -10.51
CA GLN A 30 -0.68 -20.56 -10.64
C GLN A 30 -1.45 -19.96 -11.83
N THR A 31 -2.24 -20.80 -12.50
CA THR A 31 -3.13 -20.35 -13.58
C THR A 31 -4.59 -20.32 -13.12
N VAL A 32 -5.40 -19.48 -13.76
CA VAL A 32 -6.85 -19.35 -13.48
C VAL A 32 -7.62 -20.66 -13.73
N ALA A 33 -7.03 -21.61 -14.47
CA ALA A 33 -7.60 -22.94 -14.68
C ALA A 33 -7.53 -23.83 -13.42
N GLU A 34 -6.66 -23.51 -12.46
CA GLU A 34 -6.41 -24.29 -11.24
C GLU A 34 -6.99 -23.61 -9.99
N VAL A 35 -8.29 -23.30 -10.02
CA VAL A 35 -9.01 -22.51 -9.00
C VAL A 35 -8.73 -22.95 -7.56
N LYS A 36 -8.69 -24.26 -7.26
CA LYS A 36 -8.40 -24.75 -5.91
C LYS A 36 -6.95 -24.52 -5.44
N ALA A 37 -5.99 -24.56 -6.36
CA ALA A 37 -4.59 -24.29 -6.06
C ALA A 37 -4.38 -22.77 -5.85
N LEU A 38 -5.08 -21.96 -6.64
CA LEU A 38 -5.13 -20.51 -6.52
C LEU A 38 -5.72 -20.07 -5.18
N GLU A 39 -6.89 -20.61 -4.79
CA GLU A 39 -7.53 -20.33 -3.48
C GLU A 39 -6.57 -20.65 -2.32
N LYS A 40 -5.90 -21.79 -2.37
CA LYS A 40 -4.94 -22.20 -1.34
C LYS A 40 -3.69 -21.30 -1.30
N ALA A 41 -3.23 -20.83 -2.46
CA ALA A 41 -2.10 -19.90 -2.52
C ALA A 41 -2.48 -18.54 -1.91
N LEU A 42 -3.70 -18.06 -2.17
CA LEU A 42 -4.24 -16.82 -1.59
C LEU A 42 -4.40 -16.93 -0.07
N GLU A 43 -4.93 -18.03 0.46
CA GLU A 43 -5.05 -18.27 1.90
C GLU A 43 -3.68 -18.22 2.61
N GLU A 44 -2.63 -18.77 1.98
CA GLU A 44 -1.28 -18.75 2.57
C GLU A 44 -0.65 -17.36 2.54
N VAL A 45 -0.87 -16.59 1.46
CA VAL A 45 -0.46 -15.18 1.39
C VAL A 45 -1.15 -14.38 2.50
N GLU A 46 -2.47 -14.50 2.64
CA GLU A 46 -3.25 -13.80 3.68
C GLU A 46 -2.74 -14.13 5.09
N LYS A 47 -2.53 -15.41 5.39
CA LYS A 47 -2.00 -15.85 6.68
C LYS A 47 -0.62 -15.26 6.98
N ASN A 48 0.23 -15.12 5.97
CA ASN A 48 1.56 -14.52 6.13
C ASN A 48 1.48 -13.01 6.36
N ILE A 49 0.59 -12.30 5.68
CA ILE A 49 0.34 -10.87 5.88
C ILE A 49 -0.22 -10.61 7.29
N VAL A 50 -1.17 -11.42 7.76
CA VAL A 50 -1.71 -11.31 9.13
C VAL A 50 -0.62 -11.51 10.17
N ALA A 51 0.26 -12.50 9.98
CA ALA A 51 1.40 -12.72 10.87
C ALA A 51 2.40 -11.54 10.86
N MET A 52 2.60 -10.91 9.70
CA MET A 52 3.44 -9.71 9.56
C MET A 52 2.85 -8.54 10.33
N ARG A 53 1.53 -8.32 10.21
CA ARG A 53 0.81 -7.30 10.97
C ARG A 53 0.96 -7.52 12.47
N VAL A 54 0.68 -8.73 12.97
CA VAL A 54 0.80 -9.03 14.41
C VAL A 54 2.21 -8.72 14.93
N MET A 55 3.26 -8.98 14.13
CA MET A 55 4.64 -8.67 14.52
C MET A 55 4.95 -7.16 14.53
N LEU A 56 4.25 -6.37 13.71
CA LEU A 56 4.44 -4.93 13.57
C LEU A 56 3.59 -4.12 14.57
N THR A 57 2.36 -4.56 14.81
CA THR A 57 1.35 -3.80 15.56
C THR A 57 0.95 -4.44 16.88
N GLY A 58 1.37 -5.68 17.14
CA GLY A 58 0.91 -6.49 18.28
C GLY A 58 -0.40 -7.23 17.97
N ASP A 59 -0.76 -8.17 18.86
CA ASP A 59 -2.00 -8.98 18.79
C ASP A 59 -3.16 -8.40 19.62
N GLY A 60 -2.95 -7.22 20.20
CA GLY A 60 -3.91 -6.54 21.08
C GLY A 60 -3.75 -6.86 22.57
N GLU A 61 -2.92 -7.85 22.94
CA GLU A 61 -2.60 -8.16 24.34
C GLU A 61 -1.17 -7.79 24.72
N ALA A 62 -0.23 -7.86 23.77
CA ALA A 62 1.16 -7.48 23.98
C ALA A 62 1.63 -6.42 22.98
N GLU A 63 2.45 -5.46 23.45
CA GLU A 63 3.14 -4.52 22.57
C GLU A 63 4.16 -5.25 21.68
N PRO A 64 4.29 -4.85 20.40
CA PRO A 64 5.21 -5.48 19.48
C PRO A 64 6.66 -5.23 19.88
N SER A 65 7.52 -6.25 19.71
CA SER A 65 8.93 -6.14 20.08
C SER A 65 9.69 -5.25 19.09
N ALA A 66 10.29 -4.16 19.60
CA ALA A 66 11.09 -3.23 18.79
C ALA A 66 12.26 -3.91 18.05
N ASP A 67 12.86 -4.96 18.63
CA ASP A 67 13.91 -5.76 18.00
C ASP A 67 13.34 -6.61 16.83
N GLN A 68 12.18 -7.23 17.03
CA GLN A 68 11.52 -8.00 15.97
C GLN A 68 11.03 -7.12 14.82
N ILE A 69 10.50 -5.92 15.11
CA ILE A 69 10.13 -4.92 14.11
C ILE A 69 11.35 -4.51 13.28
N SER A 70 12.47 -4.23 13.96
CA SER A 70 13.71 -3.80 13.29
C SER A 70 14.28 -4.91 12.41
N GLN A 71 14.27 -6.16 12.88
CA GLN A 71 14.73 -7.32 12.11
C GLN A 71 13.79 -7.65 10.94
N LEU A 72 12.47 -7.54 11.14
CA LEU A 72 11.48 -7.74 10.09
C LEU A 72 11.65 -6.70 8.99
N THR A 73 11.80 -5.44 9.36
CA THR A 73 12.09 -4.33 8.45
C THR A 73 13.37 -4.60 7.65
N LEU A 74 14.45 -4.97 8.34
CA LEU A 74 15.73 -5.27 7.71
C LEU A 74 15.58 -6.39 6.68
N GLU A 75 14.85 -7.45 6.99
CA GLU A 75 14.68 -8.58 6.08
C GLU A 75 13.72 -8.33 4.93
N ILE A 76 12.65 -7.58 5.16
CA ILE A 76 11.78 -7.07 4.12
C ILE A 76 12.60 -6.29 3.08
N CYS A 77 13.61 -5.54 3.52
CA CYS A 77 14.55 -4.81 2.66
C CYS A 77 15.60 -5.72 2.02
N ASN A 78 16.23 -6.61 2.78
CA ASN A 78 17.32 -7.48 2.30
C ASN A 78 16.85 -8.55 1.31
N GLN A 79 15.59 -8.97 1.38
CA GLN A 79 15.05 -10.04 0.54
C GLN A 79 14.33 -9.54 -0.71
N ASP A 80 14.39 -8.23 -0.99
CA ASP A 80 13.61 -7.54 -2.03
C ASP A 80 12.11 -7.89 -1.96
N ALA A 81 11.60 -8.11 -0.74
CA ALA A 81 10.21 -8.51 -0.53
C ALA A 81 9.24 -7.35 -0.73
N ILE A 82 9.69 -6.11 -0.56
CA ILE A 82 8.93 -4.88 -0.90
C ILE A 82 8.56 -4.92 -2.38
N PRO A 83 9.50 -4.89 -3.36
CA PRO A 83 9.16 -5.03 -4.77
C PRO A 83 8.26 -6.22 -5.07
N LEU A 84 8.46 -7.40 -4.46
CA LEU A 84 7.59 -8.56 -4.71
C LEU A 84 6.18 -8.42 -4.14
N LEU A 85 6.01 -7.82 -2.95
CA LEU A 85 4.70 -7.44 -2.42
C LEU A 85 4.03 -6.44 -3.36
N PHE A 86 4.81 -5.51 -3.91
CA PHE A 86 4.34 -4.44 -4.79
C PHE A 86 4.10 -4.86 -6.26
N ASP A 87 4.88 -5.81 -6.79
CA ASP A 87 4.83 -6.36 -8.14
C ASP A 87 3.76 -7.45 -8.26
N ASN A 88 3.44 -8.14 -7.16
CA ASN A 88 2.33 -9.08 -7.11
C ASN A 88 0.98 -8.40 -6.84
N LEU A 89 0.92 -7.15 -6.36
CA LEU A 89 -0.34 -6.41 -6.24
C LEU A 89 -1.09 -6.30 -7.60
N PRO A 90 -0.41 -6.01 -8.73
CA PRO A 90 -0.98 -6.13 -10.06
C PRO A 90 -1.33 -7.57 -10.49
N ILE A 91 -0.45 -8.55 -10.20
CA ILE A 91 -0.60 -9.96 -10.65
C ILE A 91 -1.73 -10.68 -9.89
N LEU A 92 -1.98 -10.31 -8.64
CA LEU A 92 -3.13 -10.76 -7.86
C LEU A 92 -4.48 -10.29 -8.47
N GLY A 93 -4.47 -9.52 -9.56
CA GLY A 93 -5.68 -9.09 -10.25
C GLY A 93 -6.51 -8.12 -9.41
N TRP A 94 -5.87 -7.25 -8.63
CA TRP A 94 -6.60 -6.39 -7.69
C TRP A 94 -7.44 -5.37 -8.43
N GLU A 95 -7.08 -4.93 -9.64
CA GLU A 95 -7.97 -4.09 -10.46
C GLU A 95 -9.31 -4.80 -10.76
N ASP A 96 -9.28 -6.12 -10.91
CA ASP A 96 -10.42 -7.00 -11.16
C ASP A 96 -11.20 -7.33 -9.87
N LEU A 97 -10.51 -7.52 -8.74
CA LEU A 97 -11.13 -7.73 -7.42
C LEU A 97 -11.68 -6.43 -6.81
N LEU A 98 -11.04 -5.29 -7.05
CA LEU A 98 -11.50 -3.95 -6.67
C LEU A 98 -12.75 -3.55 -7.46
N THR A 99 -12.89 -4.01 -8.71
CA THR A 99 -14.13 -3.83 -9.49
C THR A 99 -15.24 -4.81 -9.09
N LYS A 100 -14.90 -6.05 -8.71
CA LYS A 100 -15.90 -7.08 -8.35
C LYS A 100 -16.36 -7.03 -6.89
N HIS A 101 -15.47 -6.70 -5.95
CA HIS A 101 -15.72 -6.65 -4.51
C HIS A 101 -15.08 -5.44 -3.79
N PRO A 102 -15.37 -4.19 -4.23
CA PRO A 102 -14.74 -2.98 -3.67
C PRO A 102 -14.78 -2.87 -2.14
N PRO A 103 -15.88 -3.18 -1.43
CA PRO A 103 -15.96 -3.01 0.03
C PRO A 103 -14.97 -3.90 0.80
N ALA A 104 -14.89 -5.20 0.46
CA ALA A 104 -14.06 -6.15 1.18
C ALA A 104 -12.56 -5.89 0.99
N VAL A 105 -12.16 -5.55 -0.25
CA VAL A 105 -10.77 -5.23 -0.57
C VAL A 105 -10.36 -3.88 0.02
N SER A 106 -11.26 -2.89 -0.04
CA SER A 106 -11.05 -1.59 0.61
C SER A 106 -10.91 -1.74 2.13
N GLU A 107 -11.75 -2.55 2.78
CA GLU A 107 -11.68 -2.81 4.21
C GLU A 107 -10.37 -3.48 4.62
N PHE A 108 -9.95 -4.51 3.87
CA PHE A 108 -8.68 -5.21 4.10
C PHE A 108 -7.46 -4.26 3.98
N LEU A 109 -7.39 -3.48 2.90
CA LEU A 109 -6.31 -2.52 2.67
C LEU A 109 -6.29 -1.42 3.73
N THR A 110 -7.47 -0.93 4.09
CA THR A 110 -7.61 0.08 5.14
C THR A 110 -7.14 -0.44 6.49
N ALA A 111 -7.48 -1.68 6.84
CA ALA A 111 -7.12 -2.29 8.13
C ALA A 111 -5.65 -2.72 8.24
N HIS A 112 -4.91 -2.84 7.13
CA HIS A 112 -3.61 -3.52 7.13
C HIS A 112 -2.47 -2.80 6.39
N TYR A 113 -2.79 -1.90 5.46
CA TYR A 113 -1.79 -1.34 4.53
C TYR A 113 -1.50 0.15 4.79
N ASN A 114 -2.49 0.92 5.23
CA ASN A 114 -2.43 2.38 5.28
C ASN A 114 -1.55 2.94 6.41
N GLU A 115 -1.84 2.54 7.65
CA GLU A 115 -1.11 2.98 8.86
C GLU A 115 0.36 2.55 8.80
N LEU A 116 0.61 1.33 8.34
CA LEU A 116 1.95 0.79 8.25
C LEU A 116 2.81 1.52 7.21
N LEU A 117 2.22 1.92 6.09
CA LEU A 117 2.97 2.51 4.98
C LEU A 117 3.42 3.94 5.28
N SER A 118 2.54 4.79 5.80
CA SER A 118 2.85 6.21 6.05
C SER A 118 3.88 6.35 7.17
N GLU A 119 3.70 5.66 8.30
CA GLU A 119 4.65 5.67 9.42
C GLU A 119 6.02 5.16 8.98
N PHE A 120 6.05 4.03 8.26
CA PHE A 120 7.29 3.42 7.80
C PHE A 120 8.07 4.29 6.83
N LEU A 121 7.41 4.86 5.82
CA LEU A 121 8.08 5.64 4.78
C LEU A 121 8.62 6.97 5.33
N LEU A 122 7.95 7.57 6.32
CA LEU A 122 8.33 8.85 6.88
C LEU A 122 9.44 8.75 7.95
N GLU A 123 9.77 7.55 8.42
CA GLU A 123 10.92 7.36 9.30
C GLU A 123 12.25 7.77 8.63
N SER A 124 13.03 8.61 9.31
CA SER A 124 14.33 9.10 8.81
C SER A 124 15.29 7.97 8.40
N ARG A 125 15.24 6.83 9.11
CA ARG A 125 16.05 5.63 8.83
C ARG A 125 15.67 4.98 7.50
N ASN A 126 14.41 5.12 7.07
CA ASN A 126 13.83 4.51 5.88
C ASN A 126 13.84 5.45 4.66
N SER A 127 14.49 6.62 4.77
CA SER A 127 14.52 7.65 3.71
C SER A 127 15.02 7.14 2.34
N HIS A 128 15.91 6.16 2.33
CA HIS A 128 16.38 5.52 1.10
C HIS A 128 15.30 4.66 0.42
N ILE A 129 14.46 3.99 1.22
CA ILE A 129 13.33 3.19 0.75
C ILE A 129 12.23 4.11 0.24
N MET A 130 11.89 5.16 1.01
CA MET A 130 10.92 6.17 0.60
C MET A 130 11.27 6.77 -0.76
N LYS A 131 12.55 7.15 -0.97
CA LYS A 131 13.02 7.68 -2.25
C LYS A 131 12.82 6.71 -3.42
N ARG A 132 13.05 5.41 -3.20
CA ARG A 132 12.80 4.38 -4.21
C ARG A 132 11.30 4.19 -4.45
N TYR A 133 10.51 4.14 -3.39
CA TYR A 133 9.05 3.96 -3.43
C TYR A 133 8.37 5.07 -4.26
N ILE A 134 8.67 6.34 -3.97
CA ILE A 134 8.08 7.50 -4.66
C ILE A 134 8.60 7.74 -6.08
N ALA A 135 9.57 6.95 -6.53
CA ALA A 135 10.10 7.00 -7.89
C ALA A 135 9.36 6.06 -8.85
N GLU A 136 8.63 5.07 -8.34
CA GLU A 136 8.00 4.01 -9.13
C GLU A 136 6.55 4.34 -9.50
N THR A 137 6.22 4.17 -10.78
CA THR A 137 4.90 4.54 -11.31
C THR A 137 3.77 3.62 -10.85
N ASN A 138 4.07 2.35 -10.57
CA ASN A 138 3.09 1.38 -10.10
C ASN A 138 2.55 1.78 -8.71
N HIS A 139 3.41 2.25 -7.81
CA HIS A 139 2.99 2.69 -6.49
C HIS A 139 2.09 3.93 -6.57
N LEU A 140 2.41 4.90 -7.44
CA LEU A 140 1.54 6.05 -7.65
C LEU A 140 0.15 5.64 -8.15
N LYS A 141 0.08 4.75 -9.15
CA LYS A 141 -1.19 4.27 -9.70
C LYS A 141 -2.03 3.59 -8.62
N LEU A 142 -1.40 2.76 -7.79
CA LEU A 142 -2.06 2.12 -6.66
C LEU A 142 -2.62 3.17 -5.68
N MET A 143 -1.83 4.17 -5.28
CA MET A 143 -2.32 5.24 -4.40
C MET A 143 -3.52 5.97 -5.00
N MET A 144 -3.48 6.29 -6.30
CA MET A 144 -4.59 6.94 -7.00
C MET A 144 -5.86 6.08 -7.05
N ILE A 145 -5.71 4.76 -7.21
CA ILE A 145 -6.83 3.81 -7.19
C ILE A 145 -7.40 3.71 -5.78
N LEU A 146 -6.55 3.60 -4.76
CA LEU A 146 -6.97 3.52 -3.36
C LEU A 146 -7.75 4.75 -2.93
N LEU A 147 -7.25 5.95 -3.26
CA LEU A 147 -7.93 7.21 -2.98
C LEU A 147 -9.35 7.28 -3.57
N LYS A 148 -9.62 6.58 -4.68
CA LYS A 148 -10.95 6.51 -5.31
C LYS A 148 -11.91 5.55 -4.60
N LEU A 149 -11.39 4.48 -4.01
CA LEU A 149 -12.21 3.33 -3.58
C LEU A 149 -12.46 3.30 -2.08
N ILE A 150 -11.70 4.08 -1.31
CA ILE A 150 -11.73 4.03 0.15
C ILE A 150 -12.84 4.90 0.76
N PRO A 151 -13.48 4.44 1.85
CA PRO A 151 -14.43 5.22 2.62
C PRO A 151 -13.83 6.50 3.21
N ASN A 152 -14.64 7.56 3.31
CA ASN A 152 -14.26 8.90 3.78
C ASN A 152 -13.44 8.91 5.10
N ASN A 153 -13.67 7.96 6.01
CA ASN A 153 -13.01 7.90 7.31
C ASN A 153 -11.49 7.68 7.25
N PHE A 154 -10.95 7.21 6.13
CA PHE A 154 -9.52 6.92 5.98
C PHE A 154 -8.86 7.74 4.86
N VAL A 155 -9.62 8.63 4.23
CA VAL A 155 -9.18 9.37 3.05
C VAL A 155 -7.95 10.24 3.37
N LEU A 156 -7.84 10.80 4.58
CA LEU A 156 -6.69 11.60 4.99
C LEU A 156 -5.37 10.84 4.83
N SER A 157 -5.23 9.65 5.43
CA SER A 157 -3.98 8.90 5.35
C SER A 157 -3.58 8.51 3.92
N TYR A 158 -4.55 8.26 3.03
CA TYR A 158 -4.28 8.00 1.61
C TYR A 158 -3.95 9.29 0.85
N LEU A 159 -4.53 10.42 1.25
CA LEU A 159 -4.18 11.74 0.76
C LEU A 159 -2.74 12.09 1.15
N SER A 160 -2.35 11.87 2.40
CA SER A 160 -0.98 12.07 2.88
C SER A 160 0.00 11.20 2.10
N ASN A 161 -0.32 9.92 1.89
CA ASN A 161 0.49 9.01 1.07
C ASN A 161 0.66 9.52 -0.38
N LEU A 162 -0.40 10.05 -1.01
CA LEU A 162 -0.31 10.68 -2.33
C LEU A 162 0.53 11.97 -2.28
N GLN A 163 0.41 12.77 -1.23
CA GLN A 163 1.23 13.96 -1.02
C GLN A 163 2.72 13.62 -1.04
N ILE A 164 3.18 12.48 -0.50
CA ILE A 164 4.62 12.12 -0.53
C ILE A 164 5.12 11.99 -1.98
N PHE A 165 4.31 11.42 -2.89
CA PHE A 165 4.65 11.38 -4.32
C PHE A 165 4.66 12.77 -4.95
N VAL A 166 3.64 13.57 -4.65
CA VAL A 166 3.41 14.88 -5.28
C VAL A 166 4.41 15.92 -4.78
N ALA A 167 4.80 15.87 -3.51
CA ALA A 167 5.80 16.74 -2.90
C ALA A 167 7.25 16.36 -3.23
N ASN A 168 7.49 15.21 -3.89
CA ASN A 168 8.84 14.77 -4.26
C ASN A 168 9.55 15.84 -5.11
N PRO A 169 10.67 16.45 -4.63
CA PRO A 169 11.40 17.46 -5.40
C PRO A 169 12.12 16.84 -6.61
N ASN A 170 12.52 15.57 -6.52
CA ASN A 170 13.19 14.81 -7.56
C ASN A 170 12.22 13.88 -8.31
N LYS A 171 10.96 14.30 -8.44
CA LYS A 171 9.89 13.55 -9.09
C LYS A 171 10.30 13.07 -10.50
N PRO A 172 10.29 11.76 -10.77
CA PRO A 172 10.63 11.22 -12.10
C PRO A 172 9.72 11.72 -13.20
N GLN A 173 10.21 11.66 -14.44
CA GLN A 173 9.47 12.15 -15.61
C GLN A 173 8.16 11.38 -15.81
N ASP A 174 8.17 10.06 -15.68
CA ASP A 174 6.98 9.23 -15.90
C ASP A 174 5.88 9.51 -14.87
N ILE A 175 6.27 9.79 -13.63
CA ILE A 175 5.35 10.24 -12.57
C ILE A 175 4.71 11.58 -12.94
N LYS A 176 5.51 12.54 -13.41
CA LYS A 176 4.99 13.84 -13.88
C LYS A 176 4.00 13.67 -15.04
N VAL A 177 4.32 12.79 -16.00
CA VAL A 177 3.44 12.48 -17.13
C VAL A 177 2.13 11.86 -16.66
N ILE A 178 2.16 10.90 -15.73
CA ILE A 178 0.94 10.27 -15.20
C ILE A 178 0.03 11.32 -14.52
N LEU A 179 0.59 12.16 -13.64
CA LEU A 179 -0.18 13.20 -12.96
C LEU A 179 -0.76 14.22 -13.94
N ALA A 180 0.04 14.68 -14.92
CA ALA A 180 -0.41 15.63 -15.93
C ALA A 180 -1.49 15.05 -16.85
N LYS A 181 -1.33 13.82 -17.34
CA LYS A 181 -2.32 13.18 -18.23
C LYS A 181 -3.63 12.85 -17.53
N ASN A 182 -3.62 12.65 -16.21
CA ASN A 182 -4.82 12.33 -15.42
C ASN A 182 -5.38 13.54 -14.65
N HIS A 183 -4.87 14.76 -14.88
CA HIS A 183 -5.17 15.94 -14.06
C HIS A 183 -6.67 16.22 -13.92
N GLU A 184 -7.45 16.19 -15.01
CA GLU A 184 -8.89 16.49 -14.97
C GLU A 184 -9.64 15.55 -14.00
N LYS A 185 -9.37 14.24 -14.11
CA LYS A 185 -10.02 13.22 -13.27
C LYS A 185 -9.54 13.29 -11.82
N LEU A 186 -8.25 13.53 -11.61
CA LEU A 186 -7.67 13.66 -10.28
C LEU A 186 -8.20 14.90 -9.55
N LEU A 187 -8.27 16.05 -10.22
CA LEU A 187 -8.79 17.28 -9.64
C LEU A 187 -10.28 17.15 -9.31
N ALA A 188 -11.07 16.56 -10.21
CA ALA A 188 -12.47 16.28 -9.95
C ALA A 188 -12.66 15.33 -8.76
N LEU A 189 -11.81 14.30 -8.63
CA LEU A 189 -11.84 13.39 -7.49
C LEU A 189 -11.51 14.14 -6.19
N LEU A 190 -10.39 14.87 -6.15
CA LEU A 190 -9.92 15.61 -4.98
C LEU A 190 -10.94 16.65 -4.50
N GLN A 191 -11.58 17.39 -5.42
CA GLN A 191 -12.62 18.36 -5.10
C GLN A 191 -13.84 17.75 -4.40
N ASN A 192 -14.16 16.49 -4.73
CA ASN A 192 -15.30 15.78 -4.15
C ASN A 192 -14.95 15.04 -2.84
N LEU A 193 -13.67 15.02 -2.45
CA LEU A 193 -13.28 14.46 -1.17
C LEU A 193 -13.66 15.41 -0.03
N SER A 194 -14.20 14.82 1.03
CA SER A 194 -14.50 15.49 2.29
C SER A 194 -13.55 14.93 3.35
N PRO A 195 -13.03 15.76 4.27
CA PRO A 195 -12.51 15.24 5.51
C PRO A 195 -13.66 14.49 6.22
N GLY A 196 -13.35 13.45 6.97
CA GLY A 196 -14.36 12.63 7.65
C GLY A 196 -15.11 13.40 8.75
N LYS A 197 -15.46 12.72 9.84
CA LYS A 197 -15.86 13.41 11.07
C LYS A 197 -14.65 13.45 12.00
N GLY A 198 -14.08 14.62 12.26
CA GLY A 198 -12.94 14.76 13.15
C GLY A 198 -12.41 16.20 13.25
N ASP A 199 -11.33 16.37 14.01
CA ASP A 199 -10.62 17.65 14.20
C ASP A 199 -9.47 17.87 13.19
N GLU A 200 -9.33 16.97 12.21
CA GLU A 200 -8.25 16.94 11.20
C GLU A 200 -8.62 17.69 9.89
N ASP A 201 -9.72 18.43 9.89
CA ASP A 201 -10.26 19.11 8.71
C ASP A 201 -9.27 20.11 8.09
N ASP A 202 -8.52 20.83 8.93
CA ASP A 202 -7.54 21.82 8.48
C ASP A 202 -6.34 21.16 7.78
N GLU A 203 -5.77 20.10 8.37
CA GLU A 203 -4.65 19.33 7.79
C GLU A 203 -5.06 18.70 6.45
N PHE A 204 -6.25 18.11 6.41
CA PHE A 204 -6.82 17.55 5.20
C PHE A 204 -6.92 18.56 4.06
N GLU A 205 -7.47 19.74 4.32
CA GLU A 205 -7.62 20.76 3.28
C GLU A 205 -6.27 21.34 2.84
N GLU A 206 -5.30 21.49 3.75
CA GLU A 206 -3.93 21.91 3.40
C GLU A 206 -3.23 20.90 2.47
N GLU A 207 -3.26 19.61 2.80
CA GLU A 207 -2.66 18.56 1.96
C GLU A 207 -3.33 18.49 0.59
N LYS A 208 -4.67 18.53 0.57
CA LYS A 208 -5.49 18.50 -0.63
C LYS A 208 -5.17 19.67 -1.54
N GLU A 209 -5.11 20.88 -0.99
CA GLU A 209 -4.81 22.09 -1.76
C GLU A 209 -3.40 22.03 -2.36
N MET A 210 -2.41 21.55 -1.59
CA MET A 210 -1.04 21.36 -2.08
C MET A 210 -0.99 20.39 -3.26
N ILE A 211 -1.64 19.22 -3.13
CA ILE A 211 -1.69 18.21 -4.18
C ILE A 211 -2.34 18.79 -5.44
N MET A 212 -3.48 19.46 -5.30
CA MET A 212 -4.22 20.04 -6.43
C MET A 212 -3.38 21.11 -7.15
N LYS A 213 -2.70 22.00 -6.41
CA LYS A 213 -1.82 23.03 -6.99
C LYS A 213 -0.69 22.44 -7.82
N GLU A 214 -0.02 21.40 -7.33
CA GLU A 214 1.08 20.76 -8.06
C GLU A 214 0.57 20.00 -9.30
N ILE A 215 -0.56 19.29 -9.22
CA ILE A 215 -1.18 18.63 -10.38
C ILE A 215 -1.53 19.65 -11.46
N GLN A 216 -2.17 20.77 -11.08
CA GLN A 216 -2.51 21.85 -12.00
C GLN A 216 -1.25 22.44 -12.66
N ARG A 217 -0.18 22.67 -11.88
CA ARG A 217 1.10 23.16 -12.40
C ARG A 217 1.68 22.21 -13.44
N LEU A 218 1.73 20.91 -13.13
CA LEU A 218 2.24 19.90 -14.08
C LEU A 218 1.40 19.84 -15.37
N ALA A 219 0.09 20.01 -15.27
CA ALA A 219 -0.80 20.04 -16.44
C ALA A 219 -0.59 21.26 -17.35
N THR A 220 0.04 22.34 -16.86
CA THR A 220 0.39 23.49 -17.73
C THR A 220 1.67 23.28 -18.53
N LEU A 221 2.43 22.21 -18.25
CA LEU A 221 3.70 21.94 -18.91
C LEU A 221 3.46 21.19 -20.24
N PRO A 222 3.74 21.82 -21.41
CA PRO A 222 3.36 21.29 -22.71
C PRO A 222 4.06 19.97 -23.07
N ASN A 223 5.21 19.69 -22.48
CA ASN A 223 6.00 18.47 -22.70
C ASN A 223 5.48 17.23 -21.96
N LEU A 224 4.44 17.36 -21.12
CA LEU A 224 3.88 16.25 -20.35
C LEU A 224 2.54 15.75 -20.88
N ILE A 225 1.81 16.58 -21.63
CA ILE A 225 0.46 16.28 -22.13
C ILE A 225 0.49 15.75 -23.57
N SER A 226 1.60 15.91 -24.29
CA SER A 226 1.79 15.41 -25.66
C SER A 226 1.63 13.89 -25.79
#